data_AF-A0A0B7N2V1-F1
#
_entry.id   AF-A0A0B7N2V1-F1
#
_cell.length_a   1.000
_cell.length_b   1.000
_cell.length_c   1.000
_cell.angle_alpha   90.00
_cell.angle_beta   90.00
_cell.angle_gamma   90.00
#
_symmetry.space_group_name_H-M   'P 1'
#
loop_
_entity.id
_entity.type
_entity.pdbx_description
1 polymer ?
#
loop_
_entity_poly.entity_id
_entity_poly.type
_entity_poly.pdbx_seq_one_letter_code
_entity_poly.pdbx_strand_id
1 'polypeptide(L)'
;MPDMSTNLDIDVRVSVSTHFLKRTRAMALLGRRFDFKAPRLRFSGITTGKSVDQLNKVLFEVLLDELPDDTLTLYGTSLQCEGPKQTGERC
;
A
#
# COMPACT_ATOMS: atom_id res chain seq x y z
N MET A 1 3.82 20.55 -1.06
CA MET A 1 3.69 19.16 -0.56
C MET A 1 4.32 18.25 -1.60
N PRO A 2 5.24 17.33 -1.26
CA PRO A 2 5.85 16.50 -2.30
C PRO A 2 4.80 15.53 -2.85
N ASP A 3 4.56 15.63 -4.16
CA ASP A 3 3.75 14.72 -4.97
C ASP A 3 4.50 13.37 -5.04
N MET A 4 4.23 12.47 -4.08
CA MET A 4 4.98 11.20 -3.92
C MET A 4 4.29 10.00 -4.58
N SER A 5 3.27 10.19 -5.42
CA SER A 5 2.31 9.09 -5.67
C SER A 5 2.07 8.75 -7.14
N THR A 6 2.93 9.17 -8.06
CA THR A 6 2.66 8.96 -9.50
C THR A 6 3.55 7.88 -10.15
N ASN A 7 4.79 7.68 -9.65
CA ASN A 7 5.76 6.72 -10.23
C ASN A 7 6.25 5.65 -9.24
N LEU A 8 5.35 5.09 -8.43
CA LEU A 8 5.60 3.80 -7.79
C LEU A 8 5.77 2.74 -8.89
N ASP A 9 6.94 2.10 -8.90
CA ASP A 9 7.23 0.97 -9.77
C ASP A 9 6.56 -0.31 -9.22
N ILE A 10 6.43 -1.33 -10.06
CA ILE A 10 6.07 -2.68 -9.61
C ILE A 10 7.28 -3.30 -8.90
N ASP A 11 7.04 -4.26 -8.02
CA ASP A 11 8.06 -4.90 -7.17
C ASP A 11 8.70 -3.95 -6.14
N VAL A 12 8.04 -2.83 -5.79
CA VAL A 12 8.54 -1.89 -4.78
C VAL A 12 7.95 -2.22 -3.43
N ARG A 13 8.81 -2.22 -2.40
CA ARG A 13 8.37 -2.39 -1.02
C ARG A 13 7.68 -1.13 -0.53
N VAL A 14 6.43 -1.29 -0.12
CA VAL A 14 5.56 -0.22 0.35
C VAL A 14 5.02 -0.53 1.73
N SER A 15 4.85 0.51 2.51
CA SER A 15 4.20 0.50 3.82
C SER A 15 2.80 1.08 3.69
N VAL A 16 1.82 0.36 4.23
CA VAL A 16 0.41 0.73 4.22
C VAL A 16 -0.05 1.06 5.63
N SER A 17 -0.71 2.21 5.78
CA SER A 17 -1.32 2.59 7.05
C SER A 17 -2.65 1.86 7.28
N THR A 18 -2.87 1.41 8.51
CA THR A 18 -4.11 0.73 8.92
C THR A 18 -5.38 1.54 8.70
N HIS A 19 -5.28 2.87 8.71
CA HIS A 19 -6.41 3.75 8.43
C HIS A 19 -7.06 3.47 7.06
N PHE A 20 -6.25 3.13 6.04
CA PHE A 20 -6.75 2.78 4.71
C PHE A 20 -7.24 1.33 4.66
N LEU A 21 -6.52 0.43 5.32
CA LEU A 21 -6.90 -0.99 5.39
C LEU A 21 -8.25 -1.19 6.08
N LYS A 22 -8.59 -0.35 7.06
CA LYS A 22 -9.91 -0.33 7.73
C LYS A 22 -11.09 -0.20 6.76
N ARG A 23 -10.88 0.36 5.57
CA ARG A 23 -11.93 0.49 4.54
C ARG A 23 -11.93 -0.65 3.52
N THR A 24 -11.07 -1.64 3.69
CA THR A 24 -10.88 -2.77 2.76
C THR A 24 -11.14 -4.10 3.44
N ARG A 25 -11.25 -5.17 2.64
CA ARG A 25 -11.39 -6.55 3.14
C ARG A 25 -10.19 -7.01 3.97
N ALA A 26 -9.02 -6.39 3.78
CA ALA A 26 -7.83 -6.62 4.58
C ALA A 26 -8.08 -6.45 6.08
N MET A 27 -8.95 -5.50 6.49
CA MET A 27 -9.29 -5.32 7.90
C MET A 27 -9.95 -6.55 8.50
N ALA A 28 -10.84 -7.22 7.77
CA ALA A 28 -11.52 -8.40 8.30
C ALA A 28 -10.55 -9.59 8.42
N LEU A 29 -9.64 -9.73 7.47
CA LEU A 29 -8.62 -10.78 7.43
C LEU A 29 -7.52 -10.55 8.48
N LEU A 30 -6.88 -9.39 8.43
CA LEU A 30 -5.83 -9.00 9.37
C LEU A 30 -6.40 -8.75 10.76
N GLY A 31 -7.64 -8.27 10.91
CA GLY A 31 -8.22 -7.91 12.21
C GLY A 31 -8.46 -9.11 13.11
N ARG A 32 -8.48 -10.32 12.55
CA ARG A 32 -8.44 -11.56 13.34
C ARG A 32 -7.05 -11.87 13.90
N ARG A 33 -5.98 -11.42 13.24
CA ARG A 33 -4.59 -11.73 13.59
C ARG A 33 -3.86 -10.56 14.28
N PHE A 34 -4.29 -9.32 14.01
CA PHE A 34 -3.62 -8.09 14.38
C PHE A 34 -4.57 -7.09 15.01
N ASP A 35 -4.07 -6.39 16.03
CA ASP A 35 -4.84 -5.42 16.77
C ASP A 35 -4.80 -4.03 16.10
N PHE A 36 -5.84 -3.71 15.32
CA PHE A 36 -6.01 -2.43 14.62
C PHE A 36 -6.17 -1.21 15.55
N LYS A 37 -6.18 -1.44 16.86
CA LYS A 37 -6.16 -0.41 17.89
C LYS A 37 -4.74 0.03 18.27
N ALA A 38 -3.70 -0.70 17.85
CA ALA A 38 -2.32 -0.34 18.14
C ALA A 38 -1.91 0.94 17.38
N PRO A 39 -1.45 2.00 18.08
CA PRO A 39 -1.22 3.32 17.50
C PRO A 39 -0.02 3.43 16.54
N ARG A 40 0.63 2.32 16.16
CA ARG A 40 1.76 2.29 15.22
C ARG A 40 1.70 1.11 14.25
N LEU A 41 0.55 0.46 14.14
CA LEU A 41 0.43 -0.67 13.25
C LEU A 41 0.50 -0.19 11.80
N ARG A 42 1.50 -0.72 11.08
CA ARG A 42 1.72 -0.53 9.65
C ARG A 42 1.98 -1.90 9.07
N PHE A 43 1.47 -2.12 7.87
CA PHE A 43 1.68 -3.37 7.16
C PHE A 43 2.57 -3.10 5.97
N SER A 44 3.67 -3.84 5.89
CA SER A 44 4.54 -3.82 4.73
C SER A 44 4.00 -4.79 3.68
N GLY A 45 4.22 -4.43 2.43
CA GLY A 45 3.86 -5.23 1.28
C GLY A 45 4.67 -4.83 0.06
N ILE A 46 4.39 -5.51 -1.04
CA ILE A 46 5.06 -5.29 -2.32
C ILE A 46 3.99 -4.94 -3.35
N THR A 47 4.25 -3.91 -4.16
CA THR A 47 3.40 -3.59 -5.30
C THR A 47 3.55 -4.66 -6.38
N THR A 48 2.48 -5.35 -6.75
CA THR A 48 2.52 -6.38 -7.80
C THR A 48 1.94 -5.88 -9.12
N GLY A 49 1.15 -4.81 -9.07
CA GLY A 49 0.47 -4.28 -10.25
C GLY A 49 0.08 -2.82 -10.08
N LYS A 50 -0.19 -2.16 -11.22
CA LYS A 50 -0.64 -0.78 -11.31
C LYS A 50 -1.83 -0.74 -12.26
N SER A 51 -2.94 -0.20 -11.76
CA SER A 51 -4.18 -0.02 -12.50
C SER A 51 -4.65 1.43 -12.38
N VAL A 52 -5.57 1.84 -13.24
CA VAL A 52 -6.17 3.17 -13.17
C VAL A 52 -7.67 3.00 -13.04
N ASP A 53 -8.25 3.65 -12.04
CA ASP A 53 -9.69 3.66 -11.83
C ASP A 53 -10.41 4.50 -12.88
N GLN A 54 -11.73 4.32 -13.00
CA GLN A 54 -12.60 5.10 -13.90
C GLN A 54 -12.48 6.63 -13.72
N LEU A 55 -12.03 7.08 -12.54
CA LEU A 55 -11.75 8.48 -12.23
C LEU A 55 -10.33 8.95 -12.59
N ASN A 56 -9.59 8.22 -13.45
CA ASN A 56 -8.18 8.48 -13.75
C ASN A 56 -7.26 8.49 -12.51
N LYS A 57 -7.66 7.76 -11.46
CA LYS A 57 -6.87 7.65 -10.23
C LYS A 57 -6.00 6.41 -10.28
N VAL A 58 -4.71 6.59 -10.02
CA VAL A 58 -3.76 5.47 -9.97
C VAL A 58 -4.03 4.62 -8.74
N LEU A 59 -4.27 3.35 -9.01
CA LEU A 59 -4.42 2.26 -8.07
C LEU A 59 -3.21 1.33 -8.19
N PHE A 60 -2.76 0.82 -7.06
CA PHE A 60 -1.69 -0.15 -6.97
C PHE A 60 -2.22 -1.40 -6.31
N GLU A 61 -1.90 -2.53 -6.90
CA GLU A 61 -2.12 -3.83 -6.32
C GLU A 61 -0.95 -4.09 -5.38
N VAL A 62 -1.25 -4.22 -4.09
CA VAL A 62 -0.27 -4.45 -3.04
C VAL A 62 -0.56 -5.79 -2.40
N LEU A 63 0.46 -6.63 -2.40
CA LEU A 63 0.45 -7.92 -1.73
C LEU A 63 1.12 -7.72 -0.37
N LEU A 64 0.34 -7.84 0.70
CA LEU A 64 0.87 -7.68 2.06
C LEU A 64 1.62 -8.94 2.47
N ASP A 65 2.77 -8.78 3.12
CA ASP A 65 3.56 -9.91 3.67
C ASP A 65 2.69 -10.81 4.57
N GLU A 66 1.70 -10.22 5.24
CA GLU A 66 0.81 -10.88 6.20
C GLU A 66 -0.39 -11.58 5.55
N LEU A 67 -0.71 -11.21 4.30
CA LEU A 67 -1.78 -11.77 3.48
C LEU A 67 -1.25 -12.03 2.05
N PRO A 68 -0.38 -13.03 1.88
CA PRO A 68 0.20 -13.31 0.57
C PRO A 68 -0.81 -13.87 -0.44
N ASP A 69 -1.95 -14.38 0.05
CA ASP A 69 -3.03 -14.94 -0.77
C ASP A 69 -4.04 -13.87 -1.24
N ASP A 70 -4.00 -12.67 -0.65
CA ASP A 70 -5.00 -11.62 -0.88
C ASP A 70 -4.31 -10.35 -1.38
N THR A 71 -4.62 -9.94 -2.62
CA THR A 71 -4.07 -8.73 -3.22
C THR A 71 -4.99 -7.54 -2.95
N LEU A 72 -4.42 -6.44 -2.47
CA LEU A 72 -5.19 -5.25 -2.11
C LEU A 72 -4.96 -4.12 -3.09
N THR A 73 -6.04 -3.65 -3.69
CA THR A 73 -6.00 -2.48 -4.55
C THR A 73 -6.10 -1.21 -3.72
N LEU A 74 -5.02 -0.44 -3.65
CA LEU A 74 -4.89 0.78 -2.86
C LEU A 74 -4.53 1.96 -3.73
N TYR A 75 -4.98 3.16 -3.35
CA TYR A 75 -4.57 4.38 -4.04
C TYR A 75 -3.08 4.67 -3.76
N GLY A 76 -2.35 5.16 -4.76
CA GLY A 76 -0.94 5.55 -4.58
C GLY A 76 -0.70 6.57 -3.45
N THR A 77 -1.70 7.37 -3.12
CA THR A 77 -1.66 8.32 -1.99
C THR A 77 -1.72 7.66 -0.61
N SER A 78 -2.12 6.39 -0.56
CA SER A 78 -2.24 5.59 0.67
C SER A 78 -0.98 4.76 0.96
N LEU A 79 -0.06 4.71 -0.02
CA LEU A 79 1.17 3.94 0.03
C LEU A 79 2.35 4.84 0.38
N GLN A 80 3.25 4.30 1.19
CA GLN A 80 4.51 4.95 1.52
C GLN A 80 5.66 4.04 1.06
N CYS A 81 6.47 4.48 0.09
CA CYS A 81 7.67 3.72 -0.33
C CYS A 81 8.58 3.52 0.89
N GLU A 82 9.02 2.28 1.17
CA GLU A 82 10.00 1.98 2.24
C GLU A 82 11.47 2.04 1.77
N GLY A 83 11.71 2.42 0.51
CA GLY A 83 13.06 2.59 -0.04
C GLY A 83 13.73 3.92 0.33
N PRO A 84 15.07 4.01 0.29
CA PRO A 84 15.75 5.29 0.40
C PRO A 84 15.30 6.17 -0.76
N LYS A 85 14.91 7.42 -0.47
CA LYS A 85 14.78 8.49 -1.46
C LYS A 85 16.15 8.75 -2.10
N GLN A 86 16.58 7.91 -3.03
CA GLN A 86 17.72 8.23 -3.86
C GLN A 86 17.23 9.15 -4.97
N THR A 87 17.77 10.37 -4.92
CA THR A 87 17.74 11.40 -5.94
C THR A 87 17.95 10.77 -7.32
N GLY A 88 16.89 10.73 -8.14
CA GLY A 88 16.91 10.16 -9.49
C GLY A 88 16.13 8.85 -9.57
N GLU A 89 14.82 8.97 -9.79
CA GLU A 89 13.94 7.90 -10.30
C GLU A 89 14.03 6.54 -9.58
N ARG A 90 13.38 6.45 -8.42
CA ARG A 90 12.80 5.19 -7.89
C ARG A 90 11.77 5.47 -6.77
N CYS A 91 10.90 6.44 -7.06
CA CYS A 91 9.44 6.54 -6.93
C CYS A 91 9.09 7.81 -7.75
#